data_AF-A0AAN9YW86-F1
#
_entry.id   AF-A0AAN9YW86-F1
#
_cell.length_a   1.000
_cell.length_b   1.000
_cell.length_c   1.000
_cell.angle_alpha   90.00
_cell.angle_beta   90.00
_cell.angle_gamma   90.00
#
_symmetry.space_group_name_H-M   'P 1'
#
loop_
_entity.id
_entity.type
_entity.pdbx_description
1 polymer ?
#
loop_
_entity_poly.entity_id
_entity_poly.type
_entity_poly.pdbx_seq_one_letter_code
_entity_poly.pdbx_strand_id
1 'polypeptide(L)'
;MSAKKSPPFTETEKTILVGEVSKLKNLVESKKCDATTKVAKTSAWQKIADNFNAHDGVCYRNVEQLKSYILLECIIHLTTD
;
A
#
# COMPACT_ATOMS: atom_id res chain seq x y z
N MET A 1 12.80 8.58 -24.80
CA MET A 1 13.13 8.27 -23.39
C MET A 1 12.21 7.15 -22.93
N SER A 2 12.67 5.90 -22.96
CA SER A 2 11.87 4.73 -22.57
C SER A 2 11.53 4.82 -21.09
N ALA A 3 10.28 5.10 -20.75
CA ALA A 3 9.81 5.07 -19.37
C ALA A 3 9.98 3.64 -18.86
N LYS A 4 11.01 3.41 -18.04
CA LYS A 4 11.23 2.14 -17.32
C LYS A 4 10.08 2.01 -16.33
N LYS A 5 8.96 1.43 -16.78
CA LYS A 5 7.86 1.07 -15.90
C LYS A 5 8.41 0.04 -14.92
N SER A 6 8.23 0.27 -13.62
CA SER A 6 8.45 -0.78 -12.63
C SER A 6 7.63 -2.01 -13.05
N PRO A 7 8.17 -3.23 -12.88
CA PRO A 7 7.43 -4.44 -13.21
C PRO A 7 6.06 -4.45 -12.53
N PRO A 8 5.05 -5.12 -13.10
CA PRO A 8 3.76 -5.30 -12.43
C PRO A 8 3.97 -6.00 -11.08
N PHE A 9 3.08 -5.75 -10.11
CA PHE A 9 3.08 -6.50 -8.86
C PHE A 9 2.75 -7.97 -9.17
N THR A 10 3.63 -8.87 -8.76
CA THR A 10 3.41 -10.32 -8.80
C THR A 10 2.36 -10.73 -7.79
N GLU A 11 1.77 -11.92 -7.95
CA GLU A 11 0.75 -12.42 -7.02
C GLU A 11 1.26 -12.52 -5.58
N THR A 12 2.50 -12.97 -5.39
CA THR A 12 3.18 -12.99 -4.08
C THR A 12 3.31 -11.59 -3.49
N GLU A 13 3.77 -10.61 -4.28
CA GLU A 13 3.86 -9.21 -3.83
C GLU A 13 2.48 -8.66 -3.44
N LYS A 14 1.43 -8.99 -4.18
CA LYS A 14 0.05 -8.57 -3.84
C LYS A 14 -0.39 -9.17 -2.51
N THR A 15 -0.19 -10.47 -2.29
CA THR A 15 -0.57 -11.13 -1.04
C THR A 15 0.17 -10.54 0.15
N ILE A 16 1.48 -10.29 0.02
CA ILE A 16 2.28 -9.64 1.06
C ILE A 16 1.74 -8.23 1.32
N LEU A 17 1.56 -7.43 0.28
CA LEU A 17 1.07 -6.05 0.40
C LEU A 17 -0.31 -5.99 1.07
N VAL A 18 -1.25 -6.83 0.64
CA VAL A 18 -2.60 -6.90 1.23
C VAL A 18 -2.53 -7.35 2.69
N GLY A 19 -1.67 -8.33 3.02
CA GLY A 19 -1.45 -8.76 4.40
C GLY A 19 -0.92 -7.63 5.30
N GLU A 20 0.08 -6.90 4.83
CA GLU A 20 0.68 -5.76 5.53
C GLU A 20 -0.31 -4.60 5.72
N VAL A 21 -1.07 -4.28 4.66
CA VAL A 21 -2.12 -3.26 4.71
C VAL A 21 -3.24 -3.69 5.65
N SER A 22 -3.62 -4.98 5.66
CA SER A 22 -4.66 -5.51 6.54
C SER A 22 -4.29 -5.36 8.02
N LYS A 23 -3.00 -5.54 8.39
CA LYS A 23 -2.50 -5.29 9.75
C LYS A 23 -2.70 -3.83 10.19
N LEU A 24 -2.68 -2.91 9.24
CA LEU A 24 -2.82 -1.47 9.45
C LEU A 24 -4.18 -0.94 8.96
N LYS A 25 -5.12 -1.82 8.63
CA LYS A 25 -6.48 -1.50 8.14
C LYS A 25 -7.20 -0.58 9.12
N ASN A 26 -7.13 -0.85 10.42
CA ASN A 26 -7.72 0.00 11.45
C ASN A 26 -7.23 1.46 11.39
N LEU A 27 -5.98 1.67 10.98
CA LEU A 27 -5.40 3.01 10.86
C LEU A 27 -5.70 3.65 9.49
N VAL A 28 -5.67 2.86 8.41
CA VAL A 28 -5.94 3.32 7.03
C VAL A 28 -7.42 3.65 6.83
N GLU A 29 -8.31 2.78 7.31
CA GLU A 29 -9.78 2.84 7.20
C GLU A 29 -10.44 3.77 8.23
N SER A 30 -9.68 4.25 9.23
CA SER A 30 -10.17 5.27 10.15
C SER A 30 -10.59 6.53 9.38
N LYS A 31 -11.90 6.82 9.39
CA LYS A 31 -12.56 8.00 8.78
C LYS A 31 -12.16 9.33 9.44
N LYS A 32 -11.46 9.29 10.58
CA LYS A 32 -10.91 10.48 11.24
C LYS A 32 -9.77 11.07 10.43
N CYS A 33 -9.94 12.34 10.05
CA CYS A 33 -9.02 13.11 9.22
C CYS A 33 -8.30 14.18 10.07
N ASP A 34 -7.98 13.86 11.32
CA ASP A 34 -7.21 14.74 12.19
C ASP A 34 -5.77 14.87 11.67
N ALA A 35 -5.13 16.02 11.85
CA ALA A 35 -3.74 16.25 11.39
C ALA A 35 -2.77 15.18 11.94
N THR A 36 -2.98 14.76 13.19
CA THR A 36 -2.27 13.64 13.84
C THR A 36 -2.49 12.32 13.14
N THR A 37 -3.71 12.04 12.67
CA THR A 37 -4.06 10.81 11.95
C THR A 37 -3.47 10.79 10.54
N LYS A 38 -3.30 11.93 9.88
CA LYS A 38 -2.60 12.01 8.58
C LYS A 38 -1.13 11.63 8.72
N VAL A 39 -0.45 12.14 9.75
CA VAL A 39 0.95 11.78 10.05
C VAL A 39 1.06 10.30 10.40
N ALA A 40 0.13 9.79 11.22
CA ALA A 40 0.07 8.37 11.56
C ALA A 40 -0.13 7.48 10.32
N LYS A 41 -1.06 7.84 9.43
CA LYS A 41 -1.28 7.13 8.15
C LYS A 41 -0.01 7.12 7.31
N THR A 42 0.66 8.25 7.13
CA THR A 42 1.92 8.30 6.37
C THR A 42 3.00 7.42 7.00
N SER A 43 3.15 7.47 8.33
CA SER A 43 4.12 6.65 9.05
C SER A 43 3.81 5.15 8.96
N ALA A 44 2.53 4.78 9.01
CA ALA A 44 2.09 3.39 8.81
C ALA A 44 2.38 2.91 7.39
N TRP A 45 2.11 3.72 6.37
CA TRP A 45 2.48 3.39 5.00
C TRP A 45 3.99 3.27 4.81
N GLN A 46 4.78 4.10 5.48
CA GLN A 46 6.24 3.98 5.47
C GLN A 46 6.69 2.64 6.08
N LYS A 47 6.06 2.21 7.18
CA LYS A 47 6.30 0.88 7.76
C LYS A 47 5.91 -0.25 6.82
N ILE A 48 4.78 -0.14 6.12
CA ILE A 48 4.37 -1.13 5.11
C ILE A 48 5.42 -1.20 4.00
N ALA A 49 5.89 -0.05 3.51
CA ALA A 49 6.92 -0.02 2.47
C ALA A 49 8.23 -0.63 2.95
N ASP A 50 8.67 -0.31 4.16
CA ASP A 50 9.88 -0.86 4.75
C ASP A 50 9.79 -2.38 4.92
N ASN A 51 8.69 -2.86 5.50
CA ASN A 51 8.48 -4.29 5.72
C ASN A 51 8.30 -5.05 4.40
N PHE A 52 7.55 -4.48 3.44
CA PHE A 52 7.41 -5.02 2.10
C PHE A 52 8.77 -5.13 1.40
N ASN A 53 9.59 -4.08 1.43
CA ASN A 53 10.92 -4.08 0.81
C ASN A 53 11.93 -4.99 1.53
N ALA A 54 11.65 -5.36 2.78
CA ALA A 54 12.46 -6.32 3.54
C ALA A 54 12.13 -7.79 3.20
N HIS A 55 11.05 -8.07 2.46
CA HIS A 55 10.75 -9.42 1.99
C HIS A 55 11.70 -9.84 0.85
N ASP A 56 12.16 -11.08 0.90
CA ASP A 56 12.95 -11.65 -0.19
C ASP A 56 12.06 -11.91 -1.42
N GLY A 57 12.57 -11.64 -2.62
CA GLY A 57 11.84 -11.85 -3.88
C GLY A 57 10.84 -10.76 -4.27
N VAL A 58 10.79 -9.63 -3.54
CA VAL A 58 9.97 -8.47 -3.93
C VAL A 58 10.79 -7.40 -4.67
N CYS A 59 10.14 -6.61 -5.52
CA CYS A 59 10.79 -5.42 -6.09
C CYS A 59 10.69 -4.25 -5.10
N TYR A 60 11.71 -3.40 -5.06
CA TYR A 60 11.64 -2.18 -4.25
C TYR A 60 10.46 -1.29 -4.69
N ARG A 61 9.57 -0.95 -3.75
CA ARG A 61 8.42 -0.06 -3.96
C ARG A 61 8.40 1.06 -2.94
N ASN A 62 8.07 2.25 -3.43
CA ASN A 62 7.83 3.41 -2.59
C ASN A 62 6.39 3.44 -2.07
N VAL A 63 6.18 4.16 -0.96
CA VAL A 63 4.87 4.37 -0.34
C VAL A 63 3.79 4.78 -1.35
N GLU A 64 4.10 5.69 -2.27
CA GLU A 64 3.15 6.15 -3.28
C GLU A 64 2.73 5.05 -4.26
N GLN A 65 3.66 4.15 -4.63
CA GLN A 65 3.35 3.02 -5.51
C GLN A 65 2.45 2.00 -4.81
N LEU A 66 2.73 1.72 -3.54
CA LEU A 66 1.91 0.82 -2.71
C LEU A 66 0.51 1.39 -2.48
N LYS A 67 0.42 2.68 -2.14
CA LYS A 67 -0.85 3.40 -2.01
C LYS A 67 -1.63 3.39 -3.31
N SER A 68 -0.99 3.71 -4.42
CA SER A 68 -1.64 3.76 -5.73
C SER A 68 -2.23 2.40 -6.11
N TYR A 69 -1.51 1.30 -5.85
CA TYR A 69 -2.01 -0.05 -6.07
C TYR A 69 -3.25 -0.36 -5.23
N ILE A 70 -3.19 -0.11 -3.92
CA ILE A 70 -4.31 -0.40 -3.01
C ILE A 70 -5.52 0.50 -3.27
N LEU A 71 -5.31 1.77 -3.60
CA LEU A 71 -6.40 2.69 -3.95
C LEU A 71 -7.10 2.24 -5.24
N LEU A 72 -6.36 1.71 -6.22
CA LEU A 72 -6.95 1.12 -7.43
C LEU A 72 -7.80 -0.11 -7.10
N GLU A 73 -7.36 -0.99 -6.19
CA GLU A 73 -8.16 -2.16 -5.78
C GLU A 73 -9.34 -1.80 -4.86
N CYS A 74 -9.23 -0.76 -4.04
CA CYS A 74 -10.34 -0.24 -3.22
C CYS A 74 -11.44 0.41 -4.07
N ILE A 75 -11.12 1.09 -5.17
CA ILE A 75 -12.14 1.65 -6.08
C ILE A 75 -12.99 0.52 -6.68
N ILE A 76 -12.40 -0.63 -6.99
CA ILE A 76 -13.12 -1.79 -7.55
C ILE A 76 -14.08 -2.40 -6.49
N HIS A 77 -13.71 -2.40 -5.22
CA HIS A 77 -14.57 -2.94 -4.14
C HIS A 77 -15.60 -1.93 -3.59
N LEU A 78 -15.40 -0.62 -3.77
CA LEU A 78 -16.36 0.43 -3.35
C LEU A 78 -17.53 0.63 -4.34
N THR A 79 -17.48 0.02 -5.53
CA THR A 79 -18.56 0.05 -6.53
C THR A 79 -19.45 -1.20 -6.50
N THR A 80 -19.36 -2.02 -5.44
CA THR A 80 -20.11 -3.28 -5.31
C THR A 80 -20.96 -3.35 -4.05
N ASP A 81 -21.44 -2.20 -3.57
CA ASP A 81 -22.57 -2.08 -2.63
C ASP A 81 -23.56 -1.03 -3.15
#